data_AF-A0A822HFL0-F1
#
_entry.id   AF-A0A822HFL0-F1
#
_cell.length_a   1.000
_cell.length_b   1.000
_cell.length_c   1.000
_cell.angle_alpha   90.00
_cell.angle_beta   90.00
_cell.angle_gamma   90.00
#
_symmetry.space_group_name_H-M   'P 1'
#
loop_
_entity.id
_entity.type
_entity.pdbx_description
1 polymer ?
#
loop_
_entity_poly.entity_id
_entity_poly.type
_entity_poly.pdbx_seq_one_letter_code
_entity_poly.pdbx_strand_id
1 'polypeptide(L)'
;MDNIDLLAYRHILILCPNLYLFQFTMLNQHEELHYIEPHLNLKKIIIKFQSLIKSISDCAMSHYLSCVPNLEQFIVHEINFDVNIKEYLDYNWFASLIDKQLPLLRQFKYYLHAYGIKQNNDNIINRIEANFKQIHNKKYQSRLILKLLHSFPSD
;
A
#
# COMPACT_ATOMS: atom_id res chain seq x y z
N MET A 1 -9.57 -9.04 7.73
CA MET A 1 -9.52 -7.60 7.39
C MET A 1 -10.80 -7.32 6.66
N ASP A 2 -11.57 -6.36 7.15
CA ASP A 2 -12.86 -6.02 6.55
C ASP A 2 -12.63 -5.26 5.24
N ASN A 3 -13.55 -5.44 4.30
CA ASN A 3 -13.54 -4.70 3.04
C ASN A 3 -14.14 -3.31 3.29
N ILE A 4 -13.34 -2.27 3.07
CA ILE A 4 -13.67 -0.89 3.40
C ILE A 4 -13.49 -0.04 2.13
N ASP A 5 -14.58 0.56 1.67
CA ASP A 5 -14.56 1.63 0.67
C ASP A 5 -14.20 2.99 1.32
N LEU A 6 -14.09 4.03 0.50
CA LEU A 6 -13.67 5.34 0.97
C LEU A 6 -14.71 6.00 1.89
N LEU A 7 -16.00 5.83 1.63
CA LEU A 7 -17.07 6.35 2.48
C LEU A 7 -17.05 5.73 3.87
N ALA A 8 -16.98 4.40 3.96
CA ALA A 8 -16.89 3.67 5.22
C ALA A 8 -15.62 4.04 5.98
N TYR A 9 -14.48 4.13 5.29
CA TYR A 9 -13.22 4.59 5.88
C TYR A 9 -13.38 5.97 6.56
N ARG A 10 -13.99 6.92 5.86
CA ARG A 10 -14.23 8.28 6.40
C ARG A 10 -15.15 8.27 7.60
N HIS A 11 -16.27 7.55 7.52
CA HIS A 11 -17.20 7.44 8.65
C HIS A 11 -16.51 6.85 9.89
N ILE A 12 -15.67 5.83 9.72
CA ILE A 12 -14.92 5.23 10.82
C ILE A 12 -13.97 6.26 11.45
N LEU A 13 -13.25 7.05 10.65
CA LEU A 13 -12.36 8.09 11.19
C LEU A 13 -13.13 9.17 11.98
N ILE A 14 -14.30 9.58 11.51
CA ILE A 14 -15.13 10.58 12.20
C ILE A 14 -15.67 10.03 13.53
N LEU A 15 -16.18 8.80 13.52
CA LEU A 15 -16.80 8.17 14.69
C LEU A 15 -15.77 7.72 15.74
N CYS A 16 -14.52 7.51 15.33
CA CYS A 16 -13.45 7.01 16.19
C CYS A 16 -12.26 7.99 16.26
N PRO A 17 -12.43 9.19 16.84
CA PRO A 17 -11.39 10.24 16.83
C PRO A 17 -10.09 9.85 17.56
N ASN A 18 -10.12 8.84 18.43
CA ASN A 18 -8.96 8.31 19.15
C ASN A 18 -8.35 7.07 18.48
N LEU A 19 -8.75 6.73 17.25
CA LEU A 19 -8.25 5.58 16.53
C LEU A 19 -6.76 5.74 16.24
N TYR A 20 -5.94 4.89 16.86
CA TYR A 20 -4.48 4.92 16.71
C TYR A 20 -3.99 4.06 15.53
N LEU A 21 -4.66 2.92 15.31
CA LEU A 21 -4.34 1.93 14.29
C LEU A 21 -5.60 1.60 13.49
N PHE A 22 -5.48 1.55 12.16
CA PHE A 22 -6.55 1.05 11.31
C PHE A 22 -6.01 0.06 10.27
N GLN A 23 -6.70 -1.07 10.13
CA GLN A 23 -6.33 -2.16 9.25
C GLN A 23 -7.55 -2.60 8.44
N PHE A 24 -7.42 -2.59 7.11
CA PHE A 24 -8.55 -2.88 6.21
C PHE A 24 -8.10 -3.42 4.84
N THR A 25 -9.04 -4.03 4.12
CA THR A 25 -8.91 -4.34 2.70
C THR A 25 -9.56 -3.23 1.89
N MET A 26 -8.79 -2.56 1.04
CA MET A 26 -9.26 -1.48 0.18
C MET A 26 -10.11 -2.04 -0.96
N LEU A 27 -11.29 -1.45 -1.17
CA LEU A 27 -12.10 -1.68 -2.36
C LEU A 27 -11.77 -0.61 -3.41
N ASN A 28 -11.41 -1.03 -4.63
CA ASN A 28 -11.18 -0.09 -5.73
C ASN A 28 -12.52 0.48 -6.20
N GLN A 29 -12.85 1.68 -5.74
CA GLN A 29 -14.02 2.43 -6.19
C GLN A 29 -13.57 3.82 -6.65
N HIS A 30 -14.01 4.20 -7.85
CA HIS A 30 -13.85 5.57 -8.33
C HIS A 30 -14.91 6.43 -7.65
N GLU A 31 -14.50 7.21 -6.65
CA GLU A 31 -15.37 8.21 -6.03
C GLU A 31 -14.79 9.60 -6.22
N GLU A 32 -15.69 10.59 -6.36
CA GLU A 32 -15.32 11.99 -6.47
C GLU A 32 -14.77 12.51 -5.12
N LEU A 33 -13.76 13.38 -5.24
CA LEU A 33 -13.12 14.02 -4.10
C LEU A 33 -14.10 14.96 -3.38
N HIS A 34 -14.51 14.57 -2.17
CA HIS A 34 -15.12 15.48 -1.22
C HIS A 34 -14.14 15.83 -0.09
N TYR A 35 -14.22 17.05 0.43
CA TYR A 35 -13.41 17.53 1.55
C TYR A 35 -13.44 16.54 2.73
N ILE A 36 -12.27 16.16 3.25
CA ILE A 36 -12.14 15.25 4.39
C ILE A 36 -11.39 16.00 5.49
N GLU A 37 -11.98 16.03 6.69
CA GLU A 37 -11.30 16.56 7.86
C GLU A 37 -10.11 15.66 8.24
N PRO A 38 -8.96 16.25 8.61
CA PRO A 38 -7.77 15.48 8.96
C PRO A 38 -7.93 14.75 10.30
N HIS A 39 -7.66 13.46 10.31
CA HIS A 39 -7.60 12.61 11.49
C HIS A 39 -6.18 12.55 12.07
N LEU A 40 -5.95 13.29 13.17
CA LEU A 40 -4.61 13.55 13.69
C LEU A 40 -4.04 12.43 14.59
N ASN A 41 -4.90 11.58 15.14
CA ASN A 41 -4.51 10.54 16.12
C ASN A 41 -4.13 9.20 15.49
N LEU A 42 -4.43 9.01 14.20
CA LEU A 42 -4.12 7.77 13.51
C LEU A 42 -2.63 7.75 13.14
N LYS A 43 -1.89 6.82 13.73
CA LYS A 43 -0.44 6.70 13.56
C LYS A 43 -0.04 5.49 12.73
N LYS A 44 -0.92 4.52 12.57
CA LYS A 44 -0.63 3.30 11.82
C LYS A 44 -1.78 2.88 10.92
N ILE A 45 -1.44 2.63 9.66
CA ILE A 45 -2.36 2.09 8.66
C ILE A 45 -1.78 0.79 8.10
N ILE A 46 -2.65 -0.20 7.96
CA ILE A 46 -2.36 -1.46 7.26
C ILE A 46 -3.42 -1.66 6.18
N ILE A 47 -3.02 -1.55 4.91
CA ILE A 47 -3.93 -1.71 3.77
C ILE A 47 -3.61 -3.00 3.06
N LYS A 48 -4.65 -3.79 2.80
CA LYS A 48 -4.60 -4.91 1.87
C LYS A 48 -5.34 -4.53 0.59
N PHE A 49 -4.80 -4.83 -0.58
CA PHE A 49 -5.54 -4.66 -1.84
C PHE A 49 -5.13 -5.72 -2.86
N GLN A 50 -6.02 -5.94 -3.82
CA GLN A 50 -5.77 -6.79 -4.97
C GLN A 50 -5.47 -5.90 -6.18
N SER A 51 -4.35 -6.17 -6.84
CA SER A 51 -3.90 -5.39 -7.98
C SER A 51 -4.10 -6.21 -9.24
N LEU A 52 -4.98 -5.73 -10.12
CA LEU A 52 -5.08 -6.18 -11.51
C LEU A 52 -4.41 -5.19 -12.47
N ILE A 53 -4.31 -3.90 -12.09
CA ILE A 53 -3.75 -2.81 -12.90
C ILE A 53 -3.07 -1.77 -11.99
N LYS A 54 -1.77 -1.50 -12.22
CA LYS A 54 -0.92 -0.63 -11.38
C LYS A 54 -1.29 0.86 -11.33
N SER A 55 -1.86 1.43 -12.40
CA SER A 55 -2.11 2.88 -12.46
C SER A 55 -3.29 3.33 -11.59
N ILE A 56 -4.18 2.42 -11.21
CA ILE A 56 -5.39 2.72 -10.43
C ILE A 56 -5.06 2.83 -8.93
N SER A 57 -4.02 2.16 -8.46
CA SER A 57 -3.70 2.05 -7.03
C SER A 57 -3.20 3.35 -6.41
N ASP A 58 -2.33 4.11 -7.09
CA ASP A 58 -1.77 5.35 -6.52
C ASP A 58 -2.85 6.43 -6.31
N CYS A 59 -3.78 6.57 -7.25
CA CYS A 59 -4.89 7.54 -7.14
C CYS A 59 -5.85 7.16 -6.02
N ALA A 60 -6.29 5.89 -5.96
CA ALA A 60 -7.15 5.41 -4.89
C ALA A 60 -6.48 5.57 -3.51
N MET A 61 -5.22 5.15 -3.39
CA MET A 61 -4.44 5.26 -2.15
C MET A 61 -4.31 6.72 -1.68
N SER A 62 -4.21 7.66 -2.62
CA SER A 62 -4.09 9.08 -2.28
C SER A 62 -5.31 9.65 -1.54
N HIS A 63 -6.50 9.11 -1.78
CA HIS A 63 -7.70 9.53 -1.07
C HIS A 63 -7.67 9.06 0.38
N TYR A 64 -7.30 7.81 0.63
CA TYR A 64 -7.20 7.25 1.98
C TYR A 64 -6.13 7.95 2.83
N LEU A 65 -4.99 8.30 2.22
CA LEU A 65 -3.86 8.88 2.93
C LEU A 65 -3.97 10.40 3.13
N SER A 66 -4.75 11.11 2.31
CA SER A 66 -4.89 12.57 2.41
C SER A 66 -5.46 13.08 3.73
N CYS A 67 -6.25 12.26 4.44
CA CYS A 67 -6.89 12.65 5.69
C CYS A 67 -6.11 12.21 6.94
N VAL A 68 -4.90 11.68 6.81
CA VAL A 68 -4.12 11.12 7.93
C VAL A 68 -2.68 11.66 7.93
N PRO A 69 -2.50 13.00 8.04
CA PRO A 69 -1.19 13.63 7.84
C PRO A 69 -0.14 13.22 8.89
N ASN A 70 -0.59 12.70 10.02
CA ASN A 70 0.24 12.33 11.17
C ASN A 70 0.69 10.86 11.19
N LEU A 71 0.50 10.15 10.07
CA LEU A 71 0.82 8.73 9.97
C LEU A 71 2.32 8.48 10.15
N GLU A 72 2.67 7.56 11.05
CA GLU A 72 4.05 7.19 11.35
C GLU A 72 4.43 5.82 10.77
N GLN A 73 3.44 4.94 10.59
CA GLN A 73 3.64 3.60 10.03
C GLN A 73 2.64 3.31 8.92
N PHE A 74 3.16 2.98 7.74
CA PHE A 74 2.37 2.58 6.60
C PHE A 74 2.76 1.17 6.14
N ILE A 75 1.79 0.25 6.17
CA ILE A 75 1.99 -1.14 5.76
C ILE A 75 1.03 -1.46 4.62
N VAL A 76 1.57 -2.00 3.54
CA VAL A 76 0.82 -2.40 2.36
C VAL A 76 0.96 -3.90 2.14
N HIS A 77 -0.16 -4.57 1.94
CA HIS A 77 -0.27 -5.95 1.48
C HIS A 77 -0.91 -5.96 0.10
N GLU A 78 -0.08 -6.01 -0.93
CA GLU A 78 -0.55 -6.18 -2.30
C GLU A 78 -0.66 -7.67 -2.60
N ILE A 79 -1.83 -8.10 -3.07
CA ILE A 79 -2.01 -9.39 -3.71
C ILE A 79 -1.99 -9.16 -5.22
N ASN A 80 -0.99 -9.73 -5.88
CA ASN A 80 -0.85 -9.71 -7.33
C ASN A 80 -1.12 -11.12 -7.88
N PHE A 81 -2.14 -11.23 -8.70
CA PHE A 81 -2.51 -12.47 -9.40
C PHE A 81 -1.98 -12.53 -10.84
N ASP A 82 -1.38 -11.45 -11.33
CA ASP A 82 -0.67 -11.38 -12.60
C ASP A 82 0.73 -12.02 -12.47
N VAL A 83 1.15 -12.68 -13.54
CA VAL A 83 2.42 -13.40 -13.67
C VAL A 83 3.59 -12.43 -13.94
N ASN A 84 3.32 -11.17 -14.32
CA ASN A 84 4.35 -10.23 -14.76
C ASN A 84 5.01 -9.40 -13.64
N ILE A 85 5.82 -10.06 -12.80
CA ILE A 85 6.59 -9.38 -11.74
C ILE A 85 7.59 -8.34 -12.28
N LYS A 86 7.95 -8.37 -13.57
CA LYS A 86 8.92 -7.42 -14.15
C LYS A 86 8.45 -5.97 -14.09
N GLU A 87 7.14 -5.74 -14.10
CA GLU A 87 6.57 -4.39 -14.02
C GLU A 87 6.94 -3.68 -12.70
N TYR A 88 7.38 -4.41 -11.67
CA TYR A 88 7.81 -3.81 -10.41
C TYR A 88 9.19 -3.18 -10.50
N LEU A 89 9.93 -3.41 -11.59
CA LEU A 89 11.22 -2.76 -11.82
C LEU A 89 11.09 -1.26 -12.06
N ASP A 90 9.98 -0.83 -12.67
CA ASP A 90 9.71 0.57 -13.01
C ASP A 90 8.69 1.23 -12.06
N TYR A 91 8.24 0.50 -11.03
CA TYR A 91 7.25 1.01 -10.09
C TYR A 91 7.89 2.04 -9.14
N ASN A 92 7.14 3.10 -8.82
CA ASN A 92 7.60 4.15 -7.91
C ASN A 92 7.44 3.75 -6.41
N TRP A 93 6.81 2.61 -6.12
CA TRP A 93 6.56 2.11 -4.76
C TRP A 93 5.89 3.13 -3.84
N PHE A 94 4.91 3.87 -4.37
CA PHE A 94 4.22 4.95 -3.65
C PHE A 94 5.15 6.09 -3.19
N ALA A 95 6.40 6.18 -3.66
CA ALA A 95 7.34 7.18 -3.17
C ALA A 95 6.84 8.62 -3.35
N SER A 96 6.28 8.94 -4.51
CA SER A 96 5.69 10.26 -4.78
C SER A 96 4.50 10.56 -3.87
N LEU A 97 3.70 9.54 -3.55
CA LEU A 97 2.55 9.67 -2.66
C LEU A 97 2.98 9.91 -1.21
N ILE A 98 3.93 9.10 -0.74
CA ILE A 98 4.51 9.20 0.60
C ILE A 98 5.17 10.56 0.81
N ASP A 99 6.01 11.00 -0.14
CA ASP A 99 6.71 12.29 -0.06
C ASP A 99 5.73 13.47 0.04
N LYS A 100 4.58 13.39 -0.64
CA LYS A 100 3.58 14.45 -0.67
C LYS A 100 2.67 14.47 0.56
N GLN A 101 2.28 13.30 1.07
CA GLN A 101 1.16 13.21 2.03
C GLN A 101 1.58 12.76 3.43
N LEU A 102 2.72 12.09 3.58
CA LEU A 102 3.12 11.44 4.83
C LEU A 102 4.45 11.99 5.37
N PRO A 103 4.53 13.28 5.73
CA PRO A 103 5.77 13.93 6.16
C PRO A 103 6.33 13.36 7.47
N LEU A 104 5.49 12.72 8.30
CA LEU A 104 5.89 12.13 9.58
C LEU A 104 6.14 10.62 9.50
N LEU A 105 6.20 10.04 8.31
CA LEU A 105 6.39 8.60 8.14
C LEU A 105 7.75 8.17 8.69
N ARG A 106 7.73 7.20 9.61
CA ARG A 106 8.93 6.60 10.21
C ARG A 106 9.19 5.21 9.65
N GLN A 107 8.13 4.49 9.29
CA GLN A 107 8.22 3.12 8.78
C GLN A 107 7.30 2.87 7.59
N PHE A 108 7.87 2.30 6.52
CA PHE A 108 7.13 1.79 5.37
C PHE A 108 7.41 0.30 5.18
N LYS A 109 6.37 -0.53 5.12
CA LYS A 109 6.51 -1.96 4.84
C LYS A 109 5.64 -2.34 3.66
N TYR A 110 6.25 -2.97 2.67
CA TYR A 110 5.58 -3.46 1.48
C TYR A 110 5.63 -4.98 1.43
N TYR A 111 4.48 -5.61 1.44
CA TYR A 111 4.32 -7.05 1.30
C TYR A 111 3.70 -7.33 -0.07
N LEU A 112 4.50 -7.86 -0.99
CA LEU A 112 4.03 -8.29 -2.30
C LEU A 112 3.79 -9.80 -2.26
N HIS A 113 2.53 -10.18 -2.37
CA HIS A 113 2.09 -11.57 -2.49
C HIS A 113 1.78 -11.85 -3.96
N ALA A 114 2.76 -12.41 -4.68
CA ALA A 114 2.63 -12.65 -6.11
C ALA A 114 2.41 -14.14 -6.41
N TYR A 115 1.34 -14.45 -7.14
CA TYR A 115 0.92 -15.81 -7.47
C TYR A 115 1.29 -16.18 -8.92
N GLY A 116 1.46 -17.48 -9.19
CA GLY A 116 1.67 -17.98 -10.55
C GLY A 116 3.08 -17.77 -11.11
N ILE A 117 4.04 -17.35 -10.28
CA ILE A 117 5.42 -17.10 -10.69
C ILE A 117 6.17 -18.43 -10.83
N LYS A 118 6.70 -18.70 -12.03
CA LYS A 118 7.56 -19.86 -12.32
C LYS A 118 8.93 -19.71 -11.63
N GLN A 119 9.55 -20.84 -11.27
CA GLN A 119 10.93 -20.89 -10.74
C GLN A 119 11.92 -20.29 -11.78
N ASN A 120 13.03 -19.68 -11.30
CA ASN A 120 14.04 -18.87 -12.04
C ASN A 120 13.76 -17.37 -12.24
N ASN A 121 13.25 -16.67 -11.22
CA ASN A 121 13.14 -15.20 -11.25
C ASN A 121 14.13 -14.46 -10.31
N ASP A 122 15.13 -15.15 -9.76
CA ASP A 122 16.07 -14.60 -8.77
C ASP A 122 16.74 -13.30 -9.22
N ASN A 123 17.15 -13.22 -10.49
CA ASN A 123 17.72 -11.99 -11.04
C ASN A 123 16.74 -10.82 -11.06
N ILE A 124 15.45 -11.08 -11.33
CA ILE A 124 14.42 -10.03 -11.35
C ILE A 124 14.08 -9.61 -9.92
N ILE A 125 13.98 -10.57 -9.00
CA ILE A 125 13.75 -10.34 -7.57
C ILE A 125 14.84 -9.45 -6.99
N ASN A 126 16.11 -9.78 -7.22
CA ASN A 126 17.24 -8.99 -6.73
C ASN A 126 17.20 -7.55 -7.28
N ARG A 127 16.81 -7.38 -8.55
CA ARG A 127 16.66 -6.06 -9.16
C ARG A 127 15.49 -5.26 -8.58
N ILE A 128 14.37 -5.91 -8.29
CA ILE A 128 13.21 -5.31 -7.61
C ILE A 128 13.59 -4.83 -6.21
N GLU A 129 14.28 -5.67 -5.43
CA GLU A 129 14.73 -5.29 -4.10
C GLU A 129 15.73 -4.12 -4.14
N ALA A 130 16.66 -4.13 -5.10
CA ALA A 130 17.61 -3.04 -5.29
C ALA A 130 16.89 -1.73 -5.67
N ASN A 131 15.93 -1.79 -6.59
CA ASN A 131 15.11 -0.66 -7.00
C ASN A 131 14.30 -0.08 -5.82
N PHE A 132 13.60 -0.93 -5.06
CA PHE A 132 12.87 -0.50 -3.86
C PHE A 132 13.79 0.20 -2.85
N LYS A 133 14.96 -0.39 -2.55
CA LYS A 133 15.94 0.19 -1.64
C LYS A 133 16.44 1.54 -2.14
N GLN A 134 16.70 1.67 -3.44
CA GLN A 134 17.16 2.92 -4.04
C GLN A 134 16.11 4.03 -3.90
N ILE A 135 14.85 3.72 -4.19
CA ILE A 135 13.73 4.68 -4.15
C ILE A 135 13.46 5.19 -2.73
N HIS A 136 13.53 4.31 -1.72
CA HIS A 136 13.20 4.64 -0.33
C HIS A 136 14.42 4.94 0.55
N ASN A 137 15.62 5.07 -0.03
CA ASN A 137 16.84 5.20 0.75
C ASN A 137 16.83 6.44 1.65
N LYS A 138 17.25 6.28 2.92
CA LYS A 138 17.49 7.35 3.91
C LYS A 138 16.30 8.25 4.31
N LYS A 139 15.07 8.01 3.82
CA LYS A 139 13.89 8.82 4.18
C LYS A 139 13.20 8.33 5.46
N TYR A 140 13.10 7.02 5.59
CA TYR A 140 12.44 6.31 6.70
C TYR A 140 12.92 4.86 6.70
N GLN A 141 12.55 4.09 7.72
CA GLN A 141 12.80 2.65 7.71
C GLN A 141 11.86 1.98 6.71
N SER A 142 12.39 1.51 5.58
CA SER A 142 11.63 0.81 4.56
C SER A 142 11.96 -0.69 4.52
N ARG A 143 10.98 -1.52 4.18
CA ARG A 143 11.19 -2.96 3.97
C ARG A 143 10.25 -3.48 2.90
N LEU A 144 10.82 -4.19 1.93
CA LEU A 144 10.10 -5.01 0.97
C LEU A 144 10.13 -6.47 1.43
N ILE A 145 9.00 -7.17 1.31
CA ILE A 145 8.85 -8.59 1.59
C ILE A 145 8.13 -9.21 0.39
N LEU A 146 8.82 -10.09 -0.31
CA LEU A 146 8.31 -10.81 -1.47
C LEU A 146 7.87 -12.20 -1.05
N LYS A 147 6.61 -12.55 -1.30
CA LYS A 147 6.06 -13.90 -1.12
C LYS A 147 5.61 -14.42 -2.47
N LEU A 148 6.40 -15.30 -3.05
CA LEU A 148 6.13 -15.90 -4.35
C LEU A 148 5.45 -17.24 -4.15
N LEU A 149 4.27 -17.40 -4.72
CA LEU A 149 3.41 -18.55 -4.50
C LEU A 149 3.18 -19.28 -5.83
N HIS A 150 3.43 -20.59 -5.83
CA HIS A 150 3.36 -21.42 -7.03
C HIS A 150 1.94 -21.87 -7.39
N SER A 151 0.99 -21.72 -6.47
CA SER A 151 -0.41 -22.08 -6.64
C SER A 151 -1.31 -20.99 -6.08
N PHE A 152 -2.45 -20.77 -6.72
CA PHE A 152 -3.53 -19.96 -6.14
C PHE A 152 -4.01 -20.61 -4.84
N PRO A 153 -4.44 -19.83 -3.84
CA PRO A 153 -5.08 -20.40 -2.67
C PRO A 153 -6.37 -21.08 -3.13
N SER A 154 -6.52 -22.36 -2.80
CA SER A 154 -7.79 -23.06 -2.96
C SER A 154 -8.74 -22.52 -1.88
N ASP A 155 -9.86 -21.94 -2.31
CA ASP A 155 -10.95 -21.55 -1.40
C ASP A 155 -11.53 -22.75 -0.64
#